data_AF-A0A3N5ZF31-F1
#
_entry.id   AF-A0A3N5ZF31-F1
#
_cell.length_a   1.000
_cell.length_b   1.000
_cell.length_c   1.000
_cell.angle_alpha   90.00
_cell.angle_beta   90.00
_cell.angle_gamma   90.00
#
_symmetry.space_group_name_H-M   'P 1'
#
loop_
_entity.id
_entity.type
_entity.pdbx_description
1 polymer ?
#
loop_
_entity_poly.entity_id
_entity_poly.type
_entity_poly.pdbx_seq_one_letter_code
_entity_poly.pdbx_strand_id
1 'polypeptide(L)'
;MGDTWITDLRHYLDEEGLLPEGLPGPALSIALFLGSIVGWVTSHPDGTYEMTNVTCRRTPNHRRCVGDIAARLEPDRTAITWECPLCGDNGVIRGWESTLWDRRDG
;
A
#
# COMPACT_ATOMS: atom_id res chain seq x y z
N MET A 1 17.43 -0.82 11.17
CA MET A 1 17.09 -1.03 9.75
C MET A 1 15.76 -1.75 9.75
N GLY A 2 14.71 -1.10 9.26
CA GLY A 2 13.42 -1.78 9.08
C GLY A 2 13.50 -2.61 7.81
N ASP A 3 13.07 -3.87 7.88
CA ASP A 3 13.01 -4.76 6.71
C ASP A 3 12.08 -4.15 5.64
N THR A 4 12.53 -4.20 4.38
CA THR A 4 11.72 -3.80 3.21
C THR A 4 10.57 -4.79 3.02
N TRP A 5 9.35 -4.28 2.92
CA TRP A 5 8.17 -5.12 2.70
C TRP A 5 8.06 -5.53 1.23
N ILE A 6 7.76 -6.81 0.98
CA ILE A 6 7.39 -7.32 -0.34
C ILE A 6 6.01 -7.95 -0.19
N THR A 7 4.99 -7.33 -0.76
CA THR A 7 3.60 -7.75 -0.55
C THR A 7 2.88 -7.98 -1.88
N ASP A 8 2.17 -9.11 -1.96
CA ASP A 8 1.14 -9.38 -2.98
C ASP A 8 -0.24 -9.18 -2.34
N LEU A 9 -1.05 -8.26 -2.85
CA LEU A 9 -2.35 -7.94 -2.23
C LEU A 9 -3.38 -9.05 -2.39
N ARG A 10 -3.21 -9.98 -3.34
CA ARG A 10 -4.11 -11.14 -3.49
C ARG A 10 -4.10 -12.05 -2.28
N HIS A 11 -3.02 -12.04 -1.49
CA HIS A 11 -2.96 -12.81 -0.25
C HIS A 11 -3.95 -12.34 0.83
N TYR A 12 -4.54 -11.16 0.67
CA TYR A 12 -5.59 -10.65 1.56
C TYR A 12 -7.00 -10.91 1.03
N LEU A 13 -7.13 -11.46 -0.18
CA LEU A 13 -8.41 -11.66 -0.84
C LEU A 13 -8.83 -13.14 -0.80
N ASP A 14 -10.13 -13.37 -0.79
CA ASP A 14 -10.74 -14.68 -1.02
C ASP A 14 -10.83 -15.02 -2.52
N GLU A 15 -11.46 -16.16 -2.84
CA GLU A 15 -11.61 -16.66 -4.21
C GLU A 15 -12.49 -15.73 -5.07
N GLU A 16 -13.38 -14.97 -4.44
CA GLU A 16 -14.24 -13.96 -5.05
C GLU A 16 -13.54 -12.61 -5.25
N GLY A 17 -12.29 -12.46 -4.77
CA GLY A 17 -11.53 -11.22 -4.87
C GLY A 17 -11.95 -10.16 -3.84
N LEU A 18 -12.61 -10.56 -2.76
CA LEU A 18 -13.07 -9.73 -1.66
C LEU A 18 -12.22 -9.94 -0.40
N LEU A 19 -12.37 -9.06 0.59
CA LEU A 19 -11.78 -9.28 1.90
C LEU A 19 -12.61 -10.34 2.66
N PRO A 20 -12.01 -11.43 3.17
CA PRO A 20 -12.75 -12.50 3.83
C PRO A 20 -13.35 -12.04 5.16
N GLU A 21 -14.57 -12.49 5.49
CA GLU A 21 -15.35 -12.09 6.68
C GLU A 21 -14.68 -12.42 8.04
N GLY A 22 -13.56 -13.14 8.06
CA GLY A 22 -12.80 -13.52 9.26
C GLY A 22 -11.37 -12.97 9.31
N LEU A 23 -11.00 -12.01 8.46
CA LEU A 23 -9.62 -11.53 8.39
C LEU A 23 -9.16 -10.94 9.75
N PRO A 24 -8.05 -11.42 10.35
CA PRO A 24 -7.59 -10.89 11.63
C PRO A 24 -7.36 -9.37 11.57
N GLY A 25 -7.76 -8.66 12.62
CA GLY A 25 -7.65 -7.19 12.68
C GLY A 25 -6.27 -6.62 12.28
N PRO A 26 -5.14 -7.19 12.72
CA PRO A 26 -3.82 -6.75 12.27
C PRO A 26 -3.58 -6.94 10.77
N ALA A 27 -4.05 -8.05 10.20
CA ALA A 27 -3.95 -8.33 8.77
C ALA A 27 -4.83 -7.37 7.96
N LEU A 28 -6.06 -7.13 8.41
CA LEU A 28 -6.97 -6.14 7.81
C LEU A 28 -6.37 -4.72 7.84
N SER A 29 -5.77 -4.33 8.96
CA SER A 29 -5.11 -3.02 9.08
C SER A 29 -3.98 -2.84 8.06
N ILE A 30 -3.18 -3.89 7.81
CA ILE A 30 -2.13 -3.86 6.77
C ILE A 30 -2.75 -3.83 5.38
N ALA A 31 -3.77 -4.66 5.10
CA ALA A 31 -4.46 -4.70 3.82
C ALA A 31 -5.03 -3.33 3.45
N LEU A 32 -5.74 -2.67 4.37
CA LEU A 32 -6.32 -1.34 4.18
C LEU A 32 -5.24 -0.26 3.99
N PHE A 33 -4.15 -0.32 4.75
CA PHE A 33 -3.03 0.61 4.58
C PHE A 33 -2.41 0.49 3.18
N LEU A 34 -2.04 -0.72 2.76
CA LEU A 34 -1.43 -0.95 1.45
C LEU A 34 -2.43 -0.65 0.32
N GLY A 35 -3.68 -1.06 0.48
CA GLY A 35 -4.77 -0.76 -0.45
C GLY A 35 -5.05 0.74 -0.61
N SER A 36 -4.86 1.53 0.45
CA SER A 36 -4.99 3.00 0.37
C SER A 36 -3.85 3.62 -0.46
N ILE A 37 -2.63 3.09 -0.37
CA ILE A 37 -1.51 3.50 -1.23
C ILE A 37 -1.83 3.16 -2.69
N VAL A 38 -2.27 1.93 -2.96
CA VAL A 38 -2.67 1.52 -4.32
C VAL A 38 -3.77 2.42 -4.86
N GLY A 39 -4.85 2.63 -4.10
CA GLY A 39 -5.97 3.45 -4.52
C GLY A 39 -5.55 4.88 -4.84
N TRP A 40 -4.66 5.47 -4.03
CA TRP A 40 -4.13 6.80 -4.30
C TRP A 40 -3.30 6.84 -5.59
N VAL A 41 -2.32 5.95 -5.74
CA VAL A 41 -1.41 5.91 -6.89
C VAL A 41 -2.15 5.60 -8.19
N THR A 42 -3.10 4.67 -8.16
CA THR A 42 -3.86 4.28 -9.36
C THR A 42 -4.86 5.33 -9.82
N SER A 43 -5.28 6.23 -8.93
CA SER A 43 -6.05 7.44 -9.28
C SER A 43 -5.19 8.61 -9.77
N HIS A 44 -3.86 8.55 -9.61
CA HIS A 44 -2.92 9.61 -10.01
C HIS A 44 -1.76 9.03 -10.85
N PRO A 45 -2.03 8.59 -12.09
CA PRO A 45 -1.08 7.77 -12.86
C PRO A 45 0.09 8.55 -13.49
N ASP A 46 0.29 9.82 -13.16
CA ASP A 46 1.23 10.73 -13.84
C ASP A 46 2.72 10.37 -13.66
N GLY A 47 3.03 9.21 -13.06
CA GLY A 47 4.32 8.52 -13.15
C GLY A 47 5.43 9.13 -12.29
N THR A 48 5.12 10.19 -11.56
CA THR A 48 5.99 10.87 -10.62
C THR A 48 6.00 10.18 -9.25
N TYR A 49 7.12 10.31 -8.54
CA TYR A 49 7.18 9.92 -7.12
C TYR A 49 6.50 11.00 -6.30
N GLU A 50 5.31 10.69 -5.78
CA GLU A 50 4.44 11.69 -5.16
C GLU A 50 4.18 11.40 -3.69
N MET A 51 4.05 12.49 -2.93
CA MET A 51 3.55 12.42 -1.57
C MET A 51 2.05 12.12 -1.59
N THR A 52 1.70 10.93 -1.11
CA THR A 52 0.29 10.55 -0.92
C THR A 52 -0.30 11.24 0.32
N ASN A 53 -1.61 11.15 0.50
CA ASN A 53 -2.27 11.51 1.76
C ASN A 53 -2.38 10.34 2.75
N VAL A 54 -1.66 9.23 2.51
CA VAL A 54 -1.69 8.05 3.35
C VAL A 54 -0.68 8.20 4.48
N THR A 55 -1.16 8.29 5.72
CA THR A 55 -0.28 8.43 6.90
C THR A 55 0.49 7.15 7.20
N CYS A 56 1.74 7.28 7.62
CA CYS A 56 2.58 6.16 8.02
C CYS A 56 1.95 5.35 9.17
N ARG A 57 2.08 4.02 9.05
CA ARG A 57 1.57 3.05 10.03
C ARG A 57 2.54 2.76 11.18
N ARG A 58 3.84 3.09 11.06
CA ARG A 58 4.82 2.70 12.08
C ARG A 58 4.62 3.49 13.37
N THR A 59 4.92 2.82 14.48
CA THR A 59 4.91 3.40 15.83
C THR A 59 6.29 3.21 16.50
N PRO A 60 7.37 3.81 15.96
CA PRO A 60 8.69 3.68 16.57
C PRO A 60 8.69 4.29 17.98
N ASN A 61 9.34 3.61 18.93
CA ASN A 61 9.44 4.06 20.33
C ASN A 61 8.07 4.39 20.97
N HIS A 62 7.03 3.61 20.65
CA HIS A 62 5.66 3.79 21.14
C HIS A 62 5.02 5.14 20.76
N ARG A 63 5.53 5.83 19.72
CA ARG A 63 4.93 7.04 19.16
C ARG A 63 4.62 6.85 17.69
N ARG A 64 3.41 7.21 17.27
CA ARG A 64 3.01 7.10 15.86
C ARG A 64 3.89 8.01 15.01
N CYS A 65 4.41 7.48 13.91
CA CYS A 65 5.08 8.31 12.91
C CYS A 65 4.05 9.27 12.30
N VAL A 66 4.44 10.56 12.20
CA VAL A 66 3.57 11.63 11.67
C VAL A 66 3.81 11.92 10.19
N GLY A 67 4.65 11.13 9.53
CA GLY A 67 4.95 11.29 8.10
C GLY A 67 3.88 10.64 7.23
N ASP A 68 3.71 11.18 6.03
CA ASP A 68 2.91 10.55 4.98
C ASP A 68 3.78 9.67 4.08
N ILE A 69 3.15 8.76 3.36
CA ILE A 69 3.81 7.85 2.43
C ILE A 69 4.06 8.56 1.11
N ALA A 70 5.27 8.44 0.59
CA ALA A 70 5.60 8.72 -0.80
C ALA A 70 5.53 7.42 -1.60
N ALA A 71 4.93 7.46 -2.80
CA ALA A 71 4.77 6.27 -3.62
C ALA A 71 4.82 6.58 -5.12
N ARG A 72 5.16 5.58 -5.92
CA ARG A 72 5.03 5.62 -7.39
C ARG A 72 4.62 4.29 -7.98
N LEU A 73 3.95 4.36 -9.10
CA LEU A 73 3.78 3.22 -10.01
C LEU A 73 5.10 2.98 -10.76
N GLU A 74 5.58 1.74 -10.79
CA GLU A 74 6.77 1.38 -11.57
C GLU A 74 6.51 1.49 -13.08
N PRO A 75 7.55 1.71 -13.91
CA PRO A 75 7.39 1.88 -15.36
C PRO A 75 6.70 0.70 -16.06
N ASP A 76 6.85 -0.52 -15.56
CA ASP A 76 6.18 -1.71 -16.08
C ASP A 76 4.68 -1.79 -15.68
N ARG A 77 4.23 -0.89 -14.81
CA ARG A 77 2.86 -0.78 -14.28
C ARG A 77 2.37 -2.04 -13.53
N THR A 78 3.29 -2.88 -13.06
CA THR A 78 2.99 -4.13 -12.33
C THR A 78 3.29 -4.05 -10.83
N ALA A 79 3.97 -2.99 -10.41
CA ALA A 79 4.39 -2.81 -9.01
C ALA A 79 4.26 -1.35 -8.59
N ILE A 80 4.02 -1.15 -7.30
CA ILE A 80 4.07 0.16 -6.66
C ILE A 80 5.17 0.14 -5.61
N THR A 81 6.13 1.06 -5.71
CA THR A 81 7.13 1.28 -4.65
C THR A 81 6.68 2.40 -3.74
N TRP A 82 6.88 2.22 -2.44
CA TRP A 82 6.48 3.18 -1.43
C TRP A 82 7.50 3.31 -0.31
N GLU A 83 7.59 4.49 0.29
CA GLU A 83 8.41 4.76 1.46
C GLU A 83 7.79 5.84 2.35
N CYS A 84 8.08 5.81 3.65
CA CYS A 84 7.87 6.93 4.54
C CYS A 84 9.22 7.66 4.70
N PRO A 85 9.40 8.86 4.11
CA PRO A 85 10.67 9.57 4.18
C PRO A 85 11.06 9.99 5.61
N LEU A 86 10.10 10.04 6.55
CA LEU A 86 10.36 10.44 7.94
C LEU A 86 10.96 9.31 8.79
N CYS A 87 10.48 8.07 8.65
CA CYS A 87 10.93 6.95 9.49
C CYS A 87 11.61 5.81 8.72
N GLY A 88 11.62 5.87 7.38
CA GLY A 88 12.25 4.89 6.51
C GLY A 88 11.47 3.57 6.33
N ASP A 89 10.22 3.46 6.79
CA ASP A 89 9.38 2.31 6.44
C ASP A 89 9.17 2.28 4.93
N ASN A 90 9.33 1.13 4.29
CA ASN A 90 9.28 1.06 2.83
C ASN A 90 8.85 -0.32 2.36
N GLY A 91 8.44 -0.40 1.09
CA GLY A 91 8.11 -1.66 0.47
C GLY A 91 7.70 -1.59 -0.99
N VAL A 92 7.35 -2.75 -1.50
CA VAL A 92 6.84 -2.99 -2.86
C VAL A 92 5.51 -3.71 -2.77
N ILE A 93 4.53 -3.25 -3.54
CA ILE A 93 3.18 -3.82 -3.63
C ILE A 93 2.96 -4.35 -5.05
N ARG A 94 2.46 -5.58 -5.18
CA ARG A 94 2.06 -6.25 -6.44
C ARG A 94 0.69 -6.92 -6.30
N GLY A 95 0.16 -7.45 -7.40
CA GLY A 95 -1.07 -8.26 -7.39
C GLY A 95 -2.30 -7.45 -6.99
N TRP A 96 -2.28 -6.14 -7.26
CA TRP A 96 -3.38 -5.25 -6.98
C TRP A 96 -4.24 -5.01 -8.21
N GLU A 97 -3.71 -5.32 -9.39
CA GLU A 97 -4.35 -5.14 -10.68
C GLU A 97 -5.64 -5.95 -10.78
N SER A 98 -6.70 -5.33 -11.30
CA SER A 98 -8.03 -5.97 -11.43
C SER A 98 -8.60 -6.51 -10.12
N THR A 99 -8.17 -5.97 -8.98
CA THR A 99 -8.77 -6.23 -7.66
C THR A 99 -9.56 -5.02 -7.17
N LEU A 100 -10.25 -5.13 -6.03
CA LEU A 100 -10.98 -4.03 -5.40
C LEU A 100 -10.11 -2.79 -5.08
N TRP A 101 -8.78 -2.94 -5.09
CA TRP A 101 -7.82 -1.88 -4.82
C TRP A 101 -7.47 -1.04 -6.06
N ASP A 102 -7.65 -1.58 -7.28
CA ASP A 102 -7.30 -0.92 -8.53
C ASP A 102 -8.33 0.17 -8.88
N ARG A 103 -7.86 1.40 -9.13
CA ARG A 103 -8.70 2.55 -9.51
C ARG A 103 -8.49 3.02 -10.94
N ARG A 104 -7.80 2.24 -11.78
CA ARG A 104 -7.58 2.60 -13.19
C ARG A 104 -8.83 2.48 -14.06
N ASP A 105 -9.82 1.70 -13.63
CA ASP A 105 -11.04 1.39 -14.41
C ASP A 105 -12.32 1.97 -13.78
N GLY A 106 -12.18 3.00 -12.93
CA GLY A 106 -13.30 3.70 -12.27
C GLY A 106 -13.71 5.00 -12.94
#